data_AF-A0A1F5SJ46-F1
#
_entry.id   AF-A0A1F5SJ46-F1
#
_cell.length_a   1.000
_cell.length_b   1.000
_cell.length_c   1.000
_cell.angle_alpha   90.00
_cell.angle_beta   90.00
_cell.angle_gamma   90.00
#
_symmetry.space_group_name_H-M   'P 1'
#
loop_
_entity.id
_entity.type
_entity.pdbx_description
1 polymer ?
#
loop_
_entity_poly.entity_id
_entity_poly.type
_entity_poly.pdbx_seq_one_letter_code
_entity_poly.pdbx_strand_id
1 'polypeptide(L)'
;MRKPYDKKRMGKFIGWGGEHFVFAYDNDKVIKFSLHVWLSGQSAVEKIKTDYAAGQRYFTPYLLPTEILTYNNSRACVDIQPKIQCRFLEKKDLSNPLIKEQFSDIMSRCQKMERETGWVFDLFGREGLFRFRPQLISNILVTPEDKLILIDFTLLHLNKVKMRELPIWLLMQWAKRRQKKLLSNFIH
;
A
#
# COMPACT_ATOMS: atom_id res chain seq x y z
N MET A 1 26.45 11.72 -7.34
CA MET A 1 25.31 12.17 -6.52
C MET A 1 25.23 11.33 -5.25
N ARG A 2 25.05 11.98 -4.08
CA ARG A 2 24.96 11.31 -2.77
C ARG A 2 23.59 10.65 -2.62
N LYS A 3 23.57 9.39 -2.18
CA LYS A 3 22.33 8.67 -1.87
C LYS A 3 21.74 9.22 -0.55
N PRO A 4 20.41 9.33 -0.41
CA PRO A 4 19.77 9.90 0.78
C PRO A 4 19.69 8.89 1.94
N TYR A 5 20.19 7.67 1.74
CA TYR A 5 20.30 6.61 2.73
C TYR A 5 21.77 6.18 2.87
N ASP A 6 22.14 5.65 4.03
CA ASP A 6 23.49 5.14 4.26
C ASP A 6 23.57 3.68 3.84
N LYS A 7 24.38 3.42 2.81
CA LYS A 7 24.60 2.06 2.28
C LYS A 7 25.23 1.13 3.33
N LYS A 8 25.98 1.65 4.31
CA LYS A 8 26.57 0.83 5.38
C LYS A 8 25.53 0.21 6.31
N ARG A 9 24.34 0.80 6.38
CA ARG A 9 23.20 0.31 7.18
C ARG A 9 22.38 -0.75 6.45
N MET A 10 22.63 -0.97 5.16
CA MET A 10 21.91 -1.98 4.39
C MET A 10 22.44 -3.39 4.71
N GLY A 11 21.51 -4.29 4.99
CA GLY A 11 21.78 -5.71 5.17
C GLY A 11 21.37 -6.55 3.97
N LYS A 12 21.05 -7.81 4.24
CA LYS A 12 20.68 -8.81 3.24
C LYS A 12 19.41 -8.43 2.46
N PHE A 13 19.34 -8.92 1.23
CA PHE A 13 18.10 -8.97 0.47
C PHE A 13 17.08 -9.81 1.23
N ILE A 14 15.84 -9.30 1.33
CA ILE A 14 14.73 -9.99 1.99
C ILE A 14 13.81 -10.60 0.94
N GLY A 15 13.49 -9.85 -0.11
CA GLY A 15 12.58 -10.32 -1.14
C GLY A 15 12.19 -9.24 -2.15
N TRP A 16 11.37 -9.66 -3.10
CA TRP A 16 10.77 -8.81 -4.11
C TRP A 16 9.25 -8.86 -3.94
N GLY A 17 8.60 -7.70 -3.82
CA GLY A 17 7.14 -7.60 -3.75
C GLY A 17 6.65 -6.53 -4.72
N GLY A 18 5.77 -6.91 -5.66
CA GLY A 18 5.24 -6.02 -6.69
C GLY A 18 6.36 -5.35 -7.50
N GLU A 19 6.50 -4.03 -7.35
CA GLU A 19 7.52 -3.22 -8.04
C GLU A 19 8.67 -2.80 -7.09
N HIS A 20 8.84 -3.47 -5.95
CA HIS A 20 9.82 -3.10 -4.92
C HIS A 20 10.81 -4.21 -4.56
N PHE A 21 12.11 -3.89 -4.60
CA PHE A 21 13.14 -4.74 -3.97
C PHE A 21 13.32 -4.35 -2.50
N VAL A 22 13.22 -5.34 -1.61
CA VAL A 22 13.25 -5.12 -0.16
C VAL A 22 14.55 -5.68 0.43
N PHE A 23 15.25 -4.84 1.19
CA PHE A 23 16.46 -5.19 1.91
C PHE A 23 16.30 -4.90 3.39
N ALA A 24 17.02 -5.61 4.25
CA ALA A 24 17.18 -5.21 5.64
C ALA A 24 17.88 -3.85 5.71
N TYR A 25 17.48 -3.01 6.66
CA TYR A 25 18.10 -1.72 6.92
C TYR A 25 18.20 -1.53 8.44
N ASP A 26 19.38 -1.20 8.95
CA ASP A 26 19.69 -1.30 10.37
C ASP A 26 19.37 -2.70 10.93
N ASN A 27 18.99 -2.76 12.21
CA ASN A 27 18.58 -3.97 12.90
C ASN A 27 17.04 -4.17 12.84
N ASP A 28 16.28 -3.08 12.70
CA ASP A 28 14.84 -3.03 12.96
C ASP A 28 14.02 -2.45 11.81
N LYS A 29 14.63 -2.18 10.64
CA LYS A 29 13.95 -1.57 9.49
C LYS A 29 14.14 -2.38 8.21
N VAL A 30 13.35 -2.01 7.22
CA VAL A 30 13.53 -2.42 5.83
C VAL A 30 13.66 -1.19 4.96
N ILE A 31 14.42 -1.31 3.88
CA ILE A 31 14.49 -0.32 2.80
C ILE A 31 13.95 -0.96 1.52
N LYS A 32 12.96 -0.32 0.90
CA LYS A 32 12.32 -0.74 -0.34
C LYS A 32 12.78 0.16 -1.48
N PHE A 33 13.18 -0.41 -2.62
CA PHE A 33 13.56 0.33 -3.82
C PHE A 33 12.47 0.23 -4.88
N SER A 34 11.92 1.36 -5.32
CA SER A 34 10.82 1.38 -6.29
C SER A 34 11.32 1.31 -7.74
N LEU A 35 11.02 0.20 -8.43
CA LEU A 35 11.18 0.07 -9.87
C LEU A 35 10.23 1.01 -10.63
N HIS A 36 9.03 1.24 -10.09
CA HIS A 36 8.03 2.11 -10.70
C HIS A 36 8.58 3.52 -10.93
N VAL A 37 9.21 4.08 -9.89
CA VAL A 37 9.78 5.43 -9.93
C VAL A 37 10.97 5.50 -10.89
N TRP A 38 11.75 4.41 -10.98
CA TRP A 38 12.86 4.36 -11.93
C TRP A 38 12.38 4.46 -13.38
N LEU A 39 11.24 3.84 -13.71
CA LEU A 39 10.64 3.87 -15.05
C LEU A 39 9.84 5.15 -15.32
N SER A 40 9.03 5.59 -14.35
CA SER A 40 8.02 6.65 -14.52
C SER A 40 8.50 8.02 -14.06
N GLY A 41 9.58 8.10 -13.29
CA GLY A 41 10.18 9.35 -12.83
C GLY A 41 9.31 10.14 -11.85
N GLN A 42 9.35 11.47 -12.00
CA GLN A 42 8.80 12.41 -11.02
C GLN A 42 7.29 12.25 -10.78
N SER A 43 6.50 11.90 -11.80
CA SER A 43 5.05 11.71 -11.63
C SER A 43 4.71 10.57 -10.66
N ALA A 44 5.49 9.50 -10.67
CA ALA A 44 5.35 8.40 -9.72
C ALA A 44 5.74 8.82 -8.30
N VAL A 45 6.79 9.62 -8.14
CA VAL A 45 7.17 10.18 -6.83
C VAL A 45 6.04 11.04 -6.25
N GLU A 46 5.49 11.95 -7.04
CA GLU A 46 4.39 12.81 -6.59
C GLU A 46 3.16 11.98 -6.22
N LYS A 47 2.88 10.91 -6.98
CA LYS A 47 1.80 9.97 -6.64
C LYS A 47 2.03 9.29 -5.30
N ILE A 48 3.21 8.72 -5.07
CA ILE A 48 3.55 8.03 -3.81
C ILE A 48 3.41 8.99 -2.61
N LYS A 49 3.93 10.22 -2.74
CA LYS A 49 3.79 11.25 -1.69
C LYS A 49 2.33 11.62 -1.43
N THR A 50 1.55 11.81 -2.49
CA THR A 50 0.12 12.15 -2.40
C THR A 50 -0.67 11.03 -1.71
N ASP A 51 -0.44 9.79 -2.15
CA ASP A 51 -1.10 8.61 -1.59
C ASP A 51 -0.75 8.46 -0.09
N TYR A 52 0.54 8.55 0.27
CA TYR A 52 0.97 8.44 1.66
C TYR A 52 0.41 9.58 2.54
N ALA A 53 0.37 10.82 2.04
CA ALA A 53 -0.23 11.94 2.77
C ALA A 53 -1.73 11.73 3.02
N ALA A 54 -2.46 11.16 2.06
CA ALA A 54 -3.84 10.75 2.26
C ALA A 54 -3.96 9.62 3.30
N GLY A 55 -3.05 8.64 3.24
CA GLY A 55 -2.92 7.60 4.26
C GLY A 55 -2.77 8.19 5.66
N GLN A 56 -1.87 9.17 5.83
CA GLN A 56 -1.68 9.85 7.12
C GLN A 56 -2.98 10.55 7.54
N ARG A 57 -3.61 11.32 6.66
CA ARG A 57 -4.84 12.06 6.97
C ARG A 57 -5.99 11.16 7.42
N TYR A 58 -6.23 10.04 6.75
CA TYR A 58 -7.43 9.22 6.98
C TYR A 58 -7.17 7.99 7.87
N PHE A 59 -5.94 7.46 7.89
CA PHE A 59 -5.61 6.15 8.45
C PHE A 59 -4.43 6.16 9.43
N THR A 60 -4.04 7.31 10.00
CA THR A 60 -2.94 7.41 11.00
C THR A 60 -2.86 6.24 12.00
N PRO A 61 -3.95 5.76 12.62
CA PRO A 61 -3.86 4.66 13.61
C PRO A 61 -3.36 3.32 13.03
N TYR A 62 -3.56 3.09 11.74
CA TYR A 62 -3.29 1.83 11.06
C TYR A 62 -2.14 1.93 10.06
N LEU A 63 -1.80 3.13 9.58
CA LEU A 63 -0.78 3.29 8.55
C LEU A 63 0.61 2.95 9.07
N LEU A 64 1.32 2.07 8.36
CA LEU A 64 2.72 1.79 8.65
C LEU A 64 3.57 3.06 8.45
N PRO A 65 4.28 3.54 9.50
CA PRO A 65 5.17 4.68 9.36
C PRO A 65 6.21 4.41 8.27
N THR A 66 6.25 5.31 7.29
CA THR A 66 7.11 5.21 6.11
C THR A 66 7.83 6.52 5.90
N GLU A 67 9.14 6.46 5.80
CA GLU A 67 9.99 7.56 5.34
C GLU A 67 10.23 7.39 3.84
N ILE A 68 9.76 8.36 3.03
CA ILE A 68 9.87 8.33 1.57
C ILE A 68 11.02 9.25 1.15
N LEU A 69 12.12 8.67 0.65
CA LEU A 69 13.32 9.41 0.24
C LEU A 69 13.51 9.36 -1.27
N THR A 70 13.64 10.53 -1.89
CA THR A 70 13.80 10.67 -3.34
C THR A 70 15.22 11.11 -3.69
N TYR A 71 15.76 10.60 -4.80
CA TYR A 71 17.09 11.00 -5.29
C TYR A 71 17.19 10.87 -6.81
N ASN A 72 18.35 11.28 -7.36
CA ASN A 72 18.60 11.29 -8.80
C ASN A 72 17.56 12.11 -9.58
N ASN A 73 17.33 13.36 -9.14
CA ASN A 73 16.33 14.27 -9.72
C ASN A 73 14.93 13.63 -9.81
N SER A 74 14.49 13.01 -8.71
CA SER A 74 13.19 12.33 -8.60
C SER A 74 12.99 11.15 -9.57
N ARG A 75 14.07 10.54 -10.05
CA ARG A 75 14.06 9.28 -10.83
C ARG A 75 14.36 8.04 -9.99
N ALA A 76 14.48 8.19 -8.68
CA ALA A 76 14.58 7.07 -7.76
C ALA A 76 13.90 7.43 -6.44
N CYS A 77 13.24 6.43 -5.85
CA CYS A 77 12.58 6.53 -4.55
C CYS A 77 12.94 5.30 -3.72
N VAL A 78 13.19 5.53 -2.44
CA VAL A 78 13.27 4.46 -1.45
C VAL A 78 12.32 4.75 -0.29
N ASP A 79 11.70 3.69 0.19
CA ASP A 79 10.82 3.74 1.36
C ASP A 79 11.53 3.02 2.51
N ILE A 80 11.71 3.70 3.63
CA ILE A 80 12.25 3.11 4.86
C ILE A 80 11.09 2.90 5.83
N GLN A 81 10.92 1.67 6.29
CA GLN A 81 9.80 1.26 7.14
C GLN A 81 10.29 0.39 8.30
N PRO A 82 9.60 0.39 9.46
CA PRO A 82 9.83 -0.60 10.50
C PRO A 82 9.71 -2.03 9.95
N LYS A 83 10.62 -2.90 10.36
CA LYS A 83 10.52 -4.33 10.09
C LYS A 83 9.53 -4.92 11.09
N ILE A 84 8.34 -5.26 10.60
CA ILE A 84 7.27 -5.84 11.40
C ILE A 84 7.16 -7.34 11.18
N GLN A 85 6.96 -8.09 12.26
CA GLN A 85 6.53 -9.49 12.17
C GLN A 85 5.01 -9.50 12.03
N CYS A 86 4.52 -10.09 10.95
CA CYS A 86 3.12 -10.00 10.59
C CYS A 86 2.76 -11.06 9.55
N ARG A 87 1.46 -11.23 9.33
CA ARG A 87 0.89 -11.95 8.20
C ARG A 87 -0.21 -11.11 7.55
N PHE A 88 -0.62 -11.44 6.33
CA PHE A 88 -1.78 -10.79 5.72
C PHE A 88 -3.06 -11.11 6.50
N LEU A 89 -4.00 -10.17 6.50
CA LEU A 89 -5.33 -10.35 7.05
C LEU A 89 -6.06 -11.43 6.26
N GLU A 90 -6.42 -12.52 6.92
CA GLU A 90 -7.22 -13.61 6.37
C GLU A 90 -8.69 -13.45 6.76
N LYS A 91 -9.61 -14.00 5.96
CA LYS A 91 -11.04 -13.94 6.24
C LYS A 91 -11.37 -14.50 7.63
N LYS A 92 -10.70 -15.58 8.05
CA LYS A 92 -10.93 -16.24 9.35
C LYS A 92 -10.63 -15.33 10.53
N ASP A 93 -9.75 -14.34 10.37
CA ASP A 93 -9.38 -13.43 11.46
C ASP A 93 -10.52 -12.51 11.86
N LEU A 94 -11.49 -12.31 10.96
CA LEU A 94 -12.68 -11.50 11.22
C LEU A 94 -13.65 -12.17 12.20
N SER A 95 -13.40 -13.41 12.63
CA SER A 95 -14.08 -14.01 13.78
C SER A 95 -13.57 -13.47 15.12
N ASN A 96 -12.37 -12.89 15.18
CA ASN A 96 -11.85 -12.22 16.37
C ASN A 96 -12.52 -10.83 16.50
N PRO A 97 -13.23 -10.54 17.62
CA PRO A 97 -13.93 -9.26 17.80
C PRO A 97 -13.03 -8.03 17.67
N LEU A 98 -11.80 -8.09 18.19
CA LEU A 98 -10.85 -6.97 18.15
C LEU A 98 -10.39 -6.66 16.73
N ILE A 99 -10.12 -7.70 15.94
CA ILE A 99 -9.74 -7.55 14.52
C ILE A 99 -10.94 -7.04 13.72
N LYS A 100 -12.14 -7.57 13.99
CA LYS A 100 -13.37 -7.18 13.29
C LYS A 100 -13.72 -5.70 13.54
N GLU A 101 -13.52 -5.21 14.76
CA GLU A 101 -13.71 -3.80 15.11
C GLU A 101 -12.75 -2.90 14.34
N GLN A 102 -11.44 -3.19 14.39
CA GLN A 102 -10.43 -2.45 13.63
C GLN A 102 -10.72 -2.48 12.12
N PHE A 103 -11.10 -3.64 11.58
CA PHE A 103 -11.44 -3.78 10.17
C PHE A 103 -12.65 -2.92 9.80
N SER A 104 -13.68 -2.90 10.64
CA SER A 104 -14.87 -2.05 10.46
C SER A 104 -14.53 -0.56 10.47
N ASP A 105 -13.64 -0.11 11.36
CA ASP A 105 -13.16 1.28 11.38
C ASP A 105 -12.35 1.61 10.11
N ILE A 106 -11.47 0.71 9.65
CA ILE A 106 -10.76 0.87 8.37
C ILE A 106 -11.75 1.02 7.21
N MET A 107 -12.80 0.17 7.14
CA MET A 107 -13.82 0.27 6.09
C MET A 107 -14.59 1.60 6.17
N SER A 108 -14.95 2.05 7.37
CA SER A 108 -15.60 3.36 7.58
C SER A 108 -14.73 4.52 7.09
N ARG A 109 -13.43 4.47 7.38
CA ARG A 109 -12.44 5.46 6.89
C ARG A 109 -12.28 5.42 5.37
N CYS A 110 -12.27 4.23 4.76
CA CYS A 110 -12.29 4.09 3.29
C CYS A 110 -13.53 4.77 2.70
N GLN A 111 -14.72 4.51 3.25
CA GLN A 111 -15.97 5.13 2.78
C GLN A 111 -15.97 6.65 2.97
N LYS A 112 -15.40 7.15 4.07
CA LYS A 112 -15.22 8.59 4.31
C LYS A 112 -14.32 9.22 3.26
N MET A 113 -13.12 8.67 3.05
CA MET A 113 -12.17 9.18 2.05
C MET A 113 -12.77 9.16 0.64
N GLU A 114 -13.44 8.06 0.25
CA GLU A 114 -14.07 7.94 -1.06
C GLU A 114 -15.17 9.00 -1.27
N ARG A 115 -15.99 9.27 -0.25
CA ARG A 115 -17.02 10.33 -0.32
C ARG A 115 -16.41 11.74 -0.43
N GLU A 116 -15.34 12.02 0.28
CA GLU A 116 -14.71 13.34 0.29
C GLU A 116 -13.87 13.63 -0.96
N THR A 117 -13.27 12.60 -1.57
CA THR A 117 -12.24 12.78 -2.60
C THR A 117 -12.48 12.02 -3.90
N GLY A 118 -13.38 11.02 -3.89
CA GLY A 118 -13.52 10.04 -4.97
C GLY A 118 -12.37 9.02 -5.06
N TRP A 119 -11.40 9.07 -4.14
CA TRP A 119 -10.27 8.15 -4.11
C TRP A 119 -10.61 6.84 -3.41
N VAL A 120 -10.10 5.74 -3.95
CA VAL A 120 -10.29 4.40 -3.41
C VAL A 120 -8.94 3.83 -3.05
N PHE A 121 -8.76 3.38 -1.81
CA PHE A 121 -7.54 2.67 -1.41
C PHE A 121 -7.54 1.26 -2.02
N ASP A 122 -6.46 0.87 -2.69
CA ASP A 122 -6.23 -0.49 -3.16
C ASP A 122 -5.87 -1.40 -1.99
N LEU A 123 -6.82 -2.21 -1.54
CA LEU A 123 -6.68 -3.11 -0.40
C LEU A 123 -6.10 -4.47 -0.81
N PHE A 124 -6.29 -4.89 -2.06
CA PHE A 124 -5.89 -6.22 -2.52
C PHE A 124 -4.58 -6.20 -3.28
N GLY A 125 -4.15 -5.04 -3.78
CA GLY A 125 -3.03 -4.93 -4.69
C GLY A 125 -3.31 -5.66 -6.01
N ARG A 126 -2.35 -5.57 -6.93
CA ARG A 126 -2.43 -6.27 -8.22
C ARG A 126 -2.66 -7.77 -8.01
N GLU A 127 -1.80 -8.46 -7.26
CA GLU A 127 -1.89 -9.92 -7.12
C GLU A 127 -3.20 -10.39 -6.47
N GLY A 128 -3.73 -9.65 -5.49
CA GLY A 128 -4.98 -10.01 -4.83
C GLY A 128 -6.20 -9.83 -5.74
N LEU A 129 -6.22 -8.80 -6.59
CA LEU A 129 -7.35 -8.54 -7.51
C LEU A 129 -7.52 -9.63 -8.59
N PHE A 130 -6.41 -10.21 -9.07
CA PHE A 130 -6.42 -11.26 -10.08
C PHE A 130 -6.71 -12.67 -9.52
N ARG A 131 -6.73 -12.86 -8.20
CA ARG A 131 -7.14 -14.14 -7.60
C ARG A 131 -8.65 -14.32 -7.70
N PHE A 132 -9.10 -15.53 -8.05
CA PHE A 132 -10.53 -15.83 -8.25
C PHE A 132 -11.34 -15.72 -6.93
N ARG A 133 -10.76 -16.19 -5.82
CA ARG A 133 -11.32 -16.12 -4.46
C ARG A 133 -10.23 -15.91 -3.41
N PRO A 134 -9.71 -14.68 -3.26
CA PRO A 134 -8.72 -14.40 -2.23
C PRO A 134 -9.32 -14.64 -0.85
N GLN A 135 -8.61 -15.43 -0.04
CA GLN A 135 -8.92 -15.64 1.38
C GLN A 135 -8.24 -14.59 2.27
N LEU A 136 -7.46 -13.69 1.67
CA LEU A 136 -6.70 -12.66 2.36
C LEU A 136 -6.80 -11.29 1.66
N ILE A 137 -6.55 -10.23 2.42
CA ILE A 137 -6.45 -8.84 1.94
C ILE A 137 -4.97 -8.44 1.97
N SER A 138 -4.35 -8.24 0.80
CA SER A 138 -2.89 -8.13 0.67
C SER A 138 -2.29 -6.87 1.28
N ASN A 139 -3.04 -5.77 1.38
CA ASN A 139 -2.52 -4.51 1.92
C ASN A 139 -2.98 -4.24 3.36
N ILE A 140 -3.51 -5.26 4.04
CA ILE A 140 -3.75 -5.26 5.48
C ILE A 140 -2.97 -6.40 6.12
N LEU A 141 -2.18 -6.07 7.13
CA LEU A 141 -1.41 -7.00 7.94
C LEU A 141 -2.03 -7.16 9.32
N VAL A 142 -1.80 -8.31 9.93
CA VAL A 142 -2.14 -8.67 11.30
C VAL A 142 -0.84 -8.92 12.06
N THR A 143 -0.62 -8.21 13.17
CA THR A 143 0.50 -8.45 14.08
C THR A 143 0.19 -9.59 15.06
N PRO A 144 1.19 -10.13 15.78
CA PRO A 144 0.95 -11.13 16.84
C PRO A 144 0.01 -10.65 17.95
N GLU A 145 -0.11 -9.34 18.15
CA GLU A 145 -0.99 -8.69 19.13
C GLU A 145 -2.37 -8.34 18.56
N ASP A 146 -2.77 -8.98 17.45
CA ASP A 146 -4.05 -8.77 16.76
C ASP A 146 -4.29 -7.32 16.29
N LYS A 147 -3.22 -6.55 16.06
CA LYS A 147 -3.33 -5.20 15.50
C LYS A 147 -3.34 -5.23 13.97
N LEU A 148 -4.22 -4.44 13.37
CA LEU A 148 -4.24 -4.21 11.92
C LEU A 148 -3.28 -3.10 11.51
N ILE A 149 -2.49 -3.36 10.46
CA ILE A 149 -1.56 -2.40 9.86
C ILE A 149 -1.80 -2.33 8.35
N LEU A 150 -1.91 -1.11 7.81
CA LEU A 150 -1.99 -0.85 6.37
C LEU A 150 -0.59 -0.67 5.79
N ILE A 151 -0.34 -1.36 4.69
CA ILE A 151 0.91 -1.28 3.93
C ILE A 151 0.66 -0.94 2.48
N ASP A 152 1.73 -0.58 1.77
CA ASP A 152 1.74 -0.32 0.33
C ASP A 152 0.56 0.57 -0.11
N PHE A 153 0.34 1.65 0.68
CA PHE A 153 -0.84 2.49 0.61
C PHE A 153 -0.92 3.19 -0.76
N THR A 154 -1.74 2.62 -1.64
CA THR A 154 -1.86 3.04 -3.03
C THR A 154 -3.31 3.40 -3.33
N LEU A 155 -3.54 4.60 -3.85
CA LEU A 155 -4.87 5.04 -4.22
C LEU A 155 -5.14 4.80 -5.70
N LEU A 156 -6.32 4.24 -6.00
CA LEU A 156 -6.88 4.07 -7.33
C LEU A 156 -7.49 5.40 -7.82
N HIS A 157 -6.64 6.40 -8.07
CA HIS A 157 -7.01 7.64 -8.76
C HIS A 157 -6.05 8.00 -9.89
N LEU A 158 -6.56 8.78 -10.84
CA LEU A 158 -5.77 9.50 -11.83
C LEU A 158 -6.09 10.98 -11.66
N ASN A 159 -5.07 11.82 -11.54
CA ASN A 159 -5.24 13.27 -11.41
C ASN A 159 -5.96 13.88 -12.63
N LYS A 160 -5.69 13.33 -13.83
CA LYS A 160 -6.34 13.67 -15.10
C LYS A 160 -6.43 12.40 -15.94
N VAL A 161 -7.47 12.26 -16.75
CA VAL A 161 -7.62 11.17 -17.72
C VAL A 161 -7.46 11.75 -19.11
N LYS A 162 -6.29 11.57 -19.71
CA LYS A 162 -6.05 11.85 -21.13
C LYS A 162 -6.39 10.60 -21.95
N MET A 163 -6.56 10.76 -23.27
CA MET A 163 -6.81 9.61 -24.18
C MET A 163 -5.80 8.47 -24.02
N ARG A 164 -4.52 8.80 -23.85
CA ARG A 164 -3.45 7.82 -23.60
C ARG A 164 -3.56 7.08 -22.24
N GLU A 165 -4.27 7.66 -21.29
CA GLU A 165 -4.49 7.11 -19.94
C GLU A 165 -5.81 6.33 -19.85
N LEU A 166 -6.62 6.31 -20.92
CA LEU A 166 -7.89 5.59 -20.96
C LEU A 166 -7.76 4.09 -20.64
N PRO A 167 -6.74 3.34 -21.13
CA PRO A 167 -6.57 1.94 -20.75
C PRO A 167 -6.31 1.77 -19.24
N ILE A 168 -5.49 2.64 -18.67
CA ILE A 168 -5.18 2.64 -17.23
C ILE A 168 -6.44 2.97 -16.43
N TRP A 169 -7.21 3.98 -16.87
CA TRP A 169 -8.47 4.33 -16.24
C TRP A 169 -9.47 3.18 -16.26
N LEU A 170 -9.63 2.47 -17.39
CA LEU A 170 -10.50 1.29 -17.50
C LEU A 170 -10.07 0.18 -16.55
N LEU A 171 -8.77 -0.11 -16.48
CA LEU A 171 -8.21 -1.08 -15.53
C LEU A 171 -8.49 -0.67 -14.08
N MET A 172 -8.42 0.62 -13.75
CA MET A 172 -8.75 1.12 -12.42
C MET A 172 -10.23 1.01 -12.09
N GLN A 173 -11.12 1.31 -13.05
CA GLN A 173 -12.56 1.11 -12.84
C GLN A 173 -12.90 -0.37 -12.63
N TRP A 174 -12.25 -1.26 -13.38
CA TRP A 174 -12.35 -2.70 -13.17
C TRP A 174 -11.84 -3.08 -11.77
N ALA A 175 -10.66 -2.60 -11.36
CA ALA A 175 -10.07 -2.87 -10.06
C ALA A 175 -11.00 -2.43 -8.91
N LYS A 176 -11.57 -1.22 -8.98
CA LYS A 176 -12.55 -0.70 -8.00
C LYS A 176 -13.77 -1.62 -7.88
N ARG A 177 -14.37 -2.00 -9.01
CA ARG A 177 -15.54 -2.91 -9.03
C ARG A 177 -15.19 -4.29 -8.49
N ARG A 178 -14.03 -4.83 -8.89
CA ARG A 178 -13.54 -6.14 -8.46
C ARG A 178 -13.29 -6.15 -6.95
N GLN A 179 -12.61 -5.15 -6.42
CA GLN A 179 -12.37 -4.98 -4.98
C GLN A 179 -13.69 -4.93 -4.20
N LYS A 180 -14.67 -4.12 -4.64
CA LYS A 180 -15.98 -4.04 -3.97
C LYS A 180 -16.67 -5.41 -3.88
N LYS A 181 -16.65 -6.19 -4.97
CA LYS A 181 -17.18 -7.57 -5.01
C LYS A 181 -16.38 -8.54 -4.13
N LEU A 182 -15.09 -8.32 -3.96
CA LEU A 182 -14.26 -9.16 -3.09
C LEU A 182 -14.50 -8.84 -1.61
N LEU A 183 -14.58 -7.57 -1.25
CA LEU A 183 -14.82 -7.11 0.12
C LEU A 183 -16.17 -7.57 0.68
N SER A 184 -17.20 -7.72 -0.16
CA SER A 184 -18.48 -8.28 0.31
C SER A 184 -18.32 -9.68 0.90
N ASN A 185 -17.29 -10.44 0.50
CA ASN A 185 -17.02 -11.75 1.09
C ASN A 185 -16.32 -11.67 2.46
N PHE A 186 -15.86 -10.50 2.89
CA PHE A 186 -15.22 -10.29 4.19
C PHE A 186 -16.16 -9.62 5.20
N ILE A 187 -17.18 -8.90 4.72
CA ILE A 187 -18.14 -8.17 5.55
C ILE A 187 -19.34 -9.06 5.96
N HIS A 188 -19.52 -10.20 5.29
CA HIS A 188 -20.52 -11.24 5.58
C HIS A 188 -19.86 -12.54 6.07
#